data_AF-A0A537S9W3-F1
#
_entry.id   AF-A0A537S9W3-F1
#
_cell.length_a   1.000
_cell.length_b   1.000
_cell.length_c   1.000
_cell.angle_alpha   90.00
_cell.angle_beta   90.00
_cell.angle_gamma   90.00
#
_symmetry.space_group_name_H-M   'P 1'
#
loop_
_entity.id
_entity.type
_entity.pdbx_description
1 polymer ?
#
loop_
_entity_poly.entity_id
_entity_poly.type
_entity_poly.pdbx_seq_one_letter_code
_entity_poly.pdbx_strand_id
1 'polypeptide(L)'
;MCDVVPSWTAASVIATVELATTTERDDARVTRAFERARQRVDADASLEALPNQTKVRHTRLSVRAPSSTEAIAQATEITEAMQAAFSREGEGTLSADIRRRTIPVADSSTGFFGDALRIGAAVAGLLGLALIALGFLAGQRGTDGLPKQFWWATAGGLAIAFAPLLLPVEIVIGLMIMAIPILIAGIILWKTTQLRHAASWPSTRAHIVKSQTRAVHRRSGGEVTQVVTAPDIEYEFRLGDRVVRGTRIAVGEIADTEAVLNHYPVGATVPVYYNPKNPADALLERDPPFPVLWLYLIAAAVLIAGFAVLAVFANGTAILEAMEAHFPPHAFVPGMGFFTLGGILLLALLCSARRQAAEASRWPITGGHVVASTVEHYRTRVGGARSGRLVTFYEPVIEYSYRVDGREYHSTQISFGGKLAGSEELARAKAARYPQGADVVVHYDPKNPSNAALDAKVAYAKPLLVVALVFFALALFFSGMFR
;
A
#
# COMPACT_ATOMS: atom_id res chain seq x y z
N MET A 1 8.85 -24.46 -5.22
CA MET A 1 7.59 -24.96 -4.62
C MET A 1 7.96 -25.73 -3.37
N CYS A 2 7.82 -25.14 -2.19
CA CYS A 2 7.89 -25.87 -0.93
C CYS A 2 6.48 -25.82 -0.36
N ASP A 3 5.73 -26.91 -0.52
CA ASP A 3 4.43 -27.06 0.12
C ASP A 3 4.65 -27.13 1.63
N VAL A 4 4.50 -25.99 2.30
CA VAL A 4 4.57 -25.92 3.76
C VAL A 4 3.25 -26.47 4.30
N VAL A 5 3.22 -27.79 4.52
CA VAL A 5 2.09 -28.46 5.17
C VAL A 5 2.07 -28.06 6.65
N PRO A 6 0.99 -27.48 7.18
CA PRO A 6 0.88 -27.17 8.60
C PRO A 6 0.99 -28.45 9.44
N SER A 7 1.78 -28.42 10.53
CA SER A 7 2.09 -29.59 11.36
C SER A 7 0.88 -30.30 11.97
N TRP A 8 -0.28 -29.64 12.03
CA TRP A 8 -1.54 -30.20 12.52
C TRP A 8 -2.34 -30.97 11.45
N THR A 9 -1.86 -31.03 10.20
CA THR A 9 -2.54 -31.70 9.07
C THR A 9 -1.74 -32.87 8.47
N ALA A 10 -0.51 -33.10 8.91
CA ALA A 10 0.37 -34.12 8.36
C ALA A 10 0.04 -35.50 8.95
N ALA A 11 -0.13 -36.51 8.09
CA ALA A 11 -0.41 -37.89 8.50
C ALA A 11 0.84 -38.64 8.98
N SER A 12 2.02 -38.20 8.52
CA SER A 12 3.32 -38.70 9.00
C SER A 12 4.36 -37.59 8.98
N VAL A 13 5.43 -37.81 9.73
CA VAL A 13 6.56 -36.89 9.85
C VAL A 13 7.86 -37.64 9.62
N ILE A 14 8.83 -36.97 9.00
CA ILE A 14 10.18 -37.51 8.82
C ILE A 14 11.12 -36.86 9.84
N ALA A 15 11.78 -37.67 10.65
CA ALA A 15 12.95 -37.28 11.42
C ALA A 15 14.21 -37.50 10.58
N THR A 16 15.11 -36.51 10.57
CA THR A 16 16.35 -36.58 9.80
C THR A 16 17.56 -36.56 10.73
N VAL A 17 18.45 -37.55 10.58
CA VAL A 17 19.71 -37.64 11.33
C VAL A 17 20.87 -37.54 10.34
N GLU A 18 21.80 -36.63 10.62
CA GLU A 18 23.04 -36.52 9.85
C GLU A 18 24.12 -37.34 10.54
N LEU A 19 24.64 -38.32 9.82
CA LEU A 19 25.65 -39.27 10.27
C LEU A 19 26.96 -38.94 9.56
N ALA A 20 28.05 -38.86 10.32
CA ALA A 20 29.39 -38.63 9.79
C ALA A 20 30.38 -39.65 10.35
N THR A 21 31.15 -40.30 9.49
CA THR A 21 32.32 -41.07 9.93
C THR A 21 33.43 -40.14 10.37
N THR A 22 34.24 -40.50 11.38
CA THR A 22 35.29 -39.61 11.91
C THR A 22 36.68 -39.85 11.32
N THR A 23 37.00 -41.09 10.94
CA THR A 23 38.38 -41.48 10.58
C THR A 23 38.54 -42.14 9.21
N GLU A 24 37.46 -42.61 8.57
CA GLU A 24 37.54 -43.32 7.27
C GLU A 24 36.26 -43.21 6.43
N ARG A 25 36.39 -43.33 5.09
CA ARG A 25 35.29 -43.41 4.14
C ARG A 25 35.01 -44.88 3.76
N ASP A 26 34.35 -45.62 4.66
CA ASP A 26 33.90 -46.99 4.41
C ASP A 26 32.37 -47.03 4.22
N ASP A 27 31.94 -46.87 2.97
CA ASP A 27 30.52 -46.83 2.59
C ASP A 27 29.83 -48.20 2.80
N ALA A 28 30.57 -49.31 2.64
CA ALA A 28 30.01 -50.66 2.77
C ALA A 28 29.72 -51.00 4.24
N ARG A 29 30.58 -50.56 5.16
CA ARG A 29 30.40 -50.74 6.60
C ARG A 29 29.22 -49.93 7.15
N VAL A 30 29.02 -48.71 6.68
CA VAL A 30 27.86 -47.88 7.09
C VAL A 30 26.55 -48.51 6.60
N THR A 31 26.50 -48.99 5.36
CA THR A 31 25.30 -49.65 4.81
C THR A 31 24.99 -50.96 5.55
N ARG A 32 26.00 -51.80 5.86
CA ARG A 32 25.79 -53.03 6.65
C ARG A 32 25.33 -52.73 8.09
N ALA A 33 25.87 -51.69 8.71
CA ALA A 33 25.43 -51.27 10.05
C ALA A 33 23.96 -50.81 10.04
N PHE A 34 23.55 -50.09 8.99
CA PHE A 34 22.16 -49.69 8.78
C PHE A 34 21.22 -50.89 8.56
N GLU A 35 21.60 -51.84 7.70
CA GLU A 35 20.78 -53.05 7.45
C GLU A 35 20.57 -53.88 8.72
N ARG A 36 21.60 -54.04 9.55
CA ARG A 36 21.47 -54.73 10.85
C ARG A 36 20.63 -53.95 11.85
N ALA A 37 20.74 -52.62 11.88
CA ALA A 37 19.91 -51.80 12.76
C ALA A 37 18.43 -51.87 12.35
N ARG A 38 18.15 -51.82 11.04
CA ARG A 38 16.80 -51.94 10.46
C ARG A 38 16.16 -53.31 10.71
N GLN A 39 16.94 -54.38 10.80
CA GLN A 39 16.40 -55.71 11.17
C GLN A 39 15.93 -55.78 12.62
N ARG A 40 16.38 -54.86 13.48
CA ARG A 40 16.05 -54.83 14.91
C ARG A 40 14.91 -53.88 15.25
N VAL A 41 14.77 -52.80 14.47
CA VAL A 41 13.76 -51.77 14.64
C VAL A 41 12.84 -51.77 13.42
N ASP A 42 11.57 -52.17 13.61
CA ASP A 42 10.57 -52.18 12.55
C ASP A 42 10.09 -50.75 12.25
N ALA A 43 10.89 -50.02 11.47
CA ALA A 43 10.65 -48.63 11.12
C ALA A 43 10.88 -48.38 9.62
N ASP A 44 10.07 -47.49 9.04
CA ASP A 44 10.21 -47.01 7.66
C ASP A 44 11.38 -46.00 7.58
N ALA A 45 12.59 -46.56 7.50
CA ALA A 45 13.84 -45.81 7.48
C ALA A 45 14.57 -45.97 6.13
N SER A 46 15.09 -44.85 5.61
CA SER A 46 15.93 -44.80 4.41
C SER A 46 17.25 -44.10 4.69
N LEU A 47 18.31 -44.56 4.03
CA LEU A 47 19.66 -44.01 4.16
C LEU A 47 20.09 -43.43 2.81
N GLU A 48 20.37 -42.13 2.76
CA GLU A 48 20.82 -41.44 1.55
C GLU A 48 22.25 -40.93 1.74
N ALA A 49 23.11 -41.14 0.75
CA ALA A 49 24.46 -40.62 0.75
C ALA A 49 24.48 -39.18 0.24
N LEU A 50 25.01 -38.24 1.05
CA LEU A 50 25.14 -36.86 0.61
C LEU A 50 26.36 -36.72 -0.31
N PRO A 51 26.24 -36.00 -1.44
CA PRO A 51 27.36 -35.78 -2.35
C PRO A 51 28.39 -34.88 -1.66
N ASN A 52 29.46 -35.47 -1.10
CA ASN A 52 30.53 -34.71 -0.45
C ASN A 52 31.92 -35.17 -0.93
N GLN A 53 32.85 -34.22 -1.08
CA GLN A 53 34.23 -34.43 -1.55
C GLN A 53 35.26 -34.48 -0.39
N THR A 54 34.85 -34.91 0.80
CA THR A 54 35.71 -34.98 2.00
C THR A 54 36.23 -36.40 2.31
N LYS A 55 37.30 -36.49 3.12
CA LYS A 55 37.86 -37.76 3.66
C LYS A 55 36.91 -38.55 4.59
N VAL A 56 35.79 -37.94 4.96
CA VAL A 56 34.74 -38.48 5.84
C VAL A 56 33.40 -38.55 5.12
N ARG A 57 32.62 -39.60 5.40
CA ARG A 57 31.34 -39.85 4.74
C ARG A 57 30.20 -39.21 5.51
N HIS A 58 29.39 -38.41 4.83
CA HIS A 58 28.15 -37.86 5.36
C HIS A 58 26.96 -38.66 4.79
N THR A 59 26.18 -39.28 5.66
CA THR A 59 24.93 -39.95 5.31
C THR A 59 23.76 -39.31 6.03
N ARG A 60 22.61 -39.28 5.36
CA ARG A 60 21.35 -38.79 5.90
C ARG A 60 20.44 -39.98 6.14
N LEU A 61 20.11 -40.23 7.40
CA LEU A 61 19.09 -41.18 7.80
C LEU A 61 17.75 -40.44 7.89
N SER A 62 16.74 -40.91 7.17
CA SER A 62 15.38 -40.39 7.21
C SER A 62 14.44 -41.45 7.77
N VAL A 63 13.77 -41.18 8.88
CA VAL A 63 12.82 -42.10 9.53
C VAL A 63 11.42 -41.51 9.48
N ARG A 64 10.47 -42.23 8.88
CA ARG A 64 9.07 -41.82 8.78
C ARG A 64 8.23 -42.48 9.86
N ALA A 65 7.50 -41.68 10.64
CA ALA A 65 6.54 -42.20 11.63
C ALA A 65 5.27 -41.34 11.72
N PRO A 66 4.17 -41.84 12.31
CA PRO A 66 2.90 -41.11 12.46
C PRO A 66 3.00 -39.85 13.34
N SER A 67 3.92 -39.83 14.32
CA SER A 67 4.08 -38.72 15.26
C SER A 67 5.54 -38.28 15.41
N SER A 68 5.76 -37.02 15.79
CA SER A 68 7.12 -36.47 15.95
C SER A 68 7.87 -37.14 17.10
N THR A 69 7.18 -37.49 18.17
CA THR A 69 7.77 -38.20 19.31
C THR A 69 8.26 -39.59 18.91
N GLU A 70 7.46 -40.30 18.11
CA GLU A 70 7.77 -41.64 17.62
C GLU A 70 8.89 -41.62 16.57
N ALA A 71 8.85 -40.67 15.63
CA ALA A 71 9.90 -40.51 14.62
C ALA A 71 11.27 -40.21 15.26
N ILE A 72 11.30 -39.36 16.30
CA ILE A 72 12.53 -39.05 17.02
C ILE A 72 13.00 -40.26 17.84
N ALA A 73 12.09 -40.98 18.50
CA ALA A 73 12.43 -42.18 19.28
C ALA A 73 13.03 -43.27 18.39
N GLN A 74 12.37 -43.60 17.27
CA GLN A 74 12.86 -44.59 16.30
C GLN A 74 14.17 -44.16 15.65
N ALA A 75 14.31 -42.88 15.28
CA ALA A 75 15.56 -42.36 14.73
C ALA A 75 16.72 -42.44 15.74
N THR A 76 16.44 -42.22 17.02
CA THR A 76 17.45 -42.35 18.10
C THR A 76 17.86 -43.81 18.27
N GLU A 77 16.89 -44.73 18.35
CA GLU A 77 17.15 -46.15 18.52
C GLU A 77 17.94 -46.76 17.35
N ILE A 78 17.58 -46.41 16.10
CA ILE A 78 18.31 -46.85 14.91
C ILE A 78 19.74 -46.29 14.92
N THR A 79 19.90 -45.03 15.32
CA THR A 79 21.22 -44.37 15.38
C THR A 79 22.13 -45.06 16.41
N GLU A 80 21.63 -45.36 17.61
CA GLU A 80 22.38 -46.07 18.64
C GLU A 80 22.75 -47.49 18.20
N ALA A 81 21.82 -48.20 17.56
CA ALA A 81 22.07 -49.53 17.01
C ALA A 81 23.14 -49.48 15.89
N MET A 82 23.11 -48.47 15.02
CA MET A 82 24.12 -48.25 14.00
C MET A 82 25.49 -47.94 14.60
N GLN A 83 25.58 -47.08 15.61
CA GLN A 83 26.84 -46.77 16.31
C GLN A 83 27.44 -48.01 16.98
N ALA A 84 26.61 -48.83 17.62
CA ALA A 84 27.04 -50.06 18.29
C ALA A 84 27.45 -51.17 17.30
N ALA A 85 26.81 -51.25 16.12
CA ALA A 85 27.19 -52.18 15.06
C ALA A 85 28.47 -51.72 14.35
N PHE A 86 28.60 -50.42 14.08
CA PHE A 86 29.78 -49.85 13.46
C PHE A 86 31.01 -50.07 14.35
N SER A 87 30.95 -49.72 15.64
CA SER A 87 32.08 -49.84 16.57
C SER A 87 32.57 -51.28 16.82
N ARG A 88 31.73 -52.30 16.55
CA ARG A 88 32.09 -53.71 16.68
C ARG A 88 32.93 -54.25 15.53
N GLU A 89 32.91 -53.60 14.36
CA GLU A 89 33.58 -54.10 13.14
C GLU A 89 35.01 -53.56 12.93
N GLY A 90 35.48 -52.59 13.72
CA GLY A 90 36.84 -52.03 13.59
C GLY A 90 37.03 -50.69 14.29
N GLU A 91 38.24 -50.11 14.21
CA GLU A 91 38.53 -48.78 14.76
C GLU A 91 37.77 -47.68 13.99
N GLY A 92 37.27 -46.67 14.71
CA GLY A 92 36.50 -45.54 14.16
C GLY A 92 35.14 -45.32 14.82
N THR A 93 34.67 -44.07 14.85
CA THR A 93 33.38 -43.68 15.46
C THR A 93 32.43 -43.11 14.42
N LEU A 94 31.14 -43.38 14.59
CA LEU A 94 30.07 -42.79 13.79
C LEU A 94 29.42 -41.66 14.60
N SER A 95 29.76 -40.41 14.27
CA SER A 95 29.13 -39.25 14.90
C SER A 95 27.74 -39.05 14.30
N ALA A 96 26.74 -38.87 15.16
CA ALA A 96 25.36 -38.63 14.74
C ALA A 96 24.88 -37.30 15.31
N ASP A 97 24.39 -36.42 14.45
CA ASP A 97 23.68 -35.21 14.85
C ASP A 97 22.19 -35.40 14.57
N ILE A 98 21.42 -35.58 15.65
CA ILE A 98 19.97 -35.77 15.59
C ILE A 98 19.33 -34.39 15.56
N ARG A 99 18.88 -33.97 14.38
CA ARG A 99 18.10 -32.73 14.28
C ARG A 99 16.75 -32.94 14.95
N ARG A 100 16.47 -32.18 16.02
CA ARG A 100 15.17 -32.21 16.74
C ARG A 100 13.96 -31.69 15.92
N ARG A 101 14.14 -31.41 14.63
CA ARG A 101 13.11 -30.83 13.76
C ARG A 101 12.66 -31.86 12.75
N THR A 102 11.40 -32.29 12.84
CA THR A 102 10.76 -33.19 11.89
C THR A 102 10.16 -32.40 10.73
N ILE A 103 10.10 -33.02 9.55
CA ILE A 103 9.49 -32.45 8.34
C ILE A 103 8.14 -33.15 8.10
N PRO A 104 7.01 -32.43 8.05
CA PRO A 104 5.71 -33.02 7.77
C PRO A 104 5.63 -33.55 6.33
N VAL A 105 5.06 -34.74 6.14
CA VAL A 105 4.84 -35.35 4.82
C VAL A 105 3.34 -35.50 4.57
N ALA A 106 2.87 -35.02 3.41
CA ALA A 106 1.48 -35.13 2.99
C ALA A 106 1.14 -36.57 2.55
N ASP A 107 -0.06 -37.05 2.92
CA ASP A 107 -0.63 -38.33 2.46
C ASP A 107 -1.99 -38.07 1.77
N SER A 108 -2.52 -39.07 1.06
CA SER A 108 -3.83 -39.11 0.38
C SER A 108 -5.02 -38.64 1.25
N SER A 109 -4.93 -38.80 2.57
CA SER A 109 -5.90 -38.31 3.56
C SER A 109 -5.87 -36.78 3.75
N THR A 110 -4.71 -36.13 3.58
CA THR A 110 -4.56 -34.68 3.62
C THR A 110 -5.17 -34.03 2.37
N GLY A 111 -5.09 -34.72 1.22
CA GLY A 111 -5.80 -34.36 -0.01
C GLY A 111 -7.32 -34.42 0.17
N PHE A 112 -7.82 -35.52 0.76
CA PHE A 112 -9.24 -35.68 1.06
C PHE A 112 -9.79 -34.59 2.00
N PHE A 113 -9.03 -34.16 3.02
CA PHE A 113 -9.48 -33.10 3.93
C PHE A 113 -9.46 -31.71 3.27
N GLY A 114 -8.45 -31.43 2.42
CA GLY A 114 -8.42 -30.22 1.61
C GLY A 114 -9.57 -30.18 0.60
N ASP A 115 -9.88 -31.30 -0.03
CA ASP A 115 -11.01 -31.44 -0.95
C ASP A 115 -12.35 -31.39 -0.21
N ALA A 116 -12.47 -31.97 0.98
CA ALA A 116 -13.65 -31.87 1.83
C ALA A 116 -13.92 -30.43 2.31
N LEU A 117 -12.87 -29.65 2.62
CA LEU A 117 -13.03 -28.23 2.93
C LEU A 117 -13.44 -27.41 1.70
N ARG A 118 -12.90 -27.72 0.52
CA ARG A 118 -13.29 -27.08 -0.75
C ARG A 118 -14.74 -27.42 -1.12
N ILE A 119 -15.15 -28.66 -0.93
CA ILE A 119 -16.52 -29.12 -1.14
C ILE A 119 -17.45 -28.46 -0.10
N GLY A 120 -17.06 -28.40 1.18
CA GLY A 120 -17.82 -27.73 2.22
C GLY A 120 -18.00 -26.23 1.96
N ALA A 121 -16.95 -25.56 1.48
CA ALA A 121 -17.01 -24.18 1.04
C ALA A 121 -17.92 -24.03 -0.19
N ALA A 122 -17.80 -24.88 -1.22
CA ALA A 122 -18.67 -24.86 -2.40
C ALA A 122 -20.16 -25.08 -2.04
N VAL A 123 -20.46 -25.97 -1.08
CA VAL A 123 -21.81 -26.19 -0.55
C VAL A 123 -22.32 -24.94 0.18
N ALA A 124 -21.48 -24.27 0.97
CA ALA A 124 -21.83 -23.00 1.61
C ALA A 124 -22.06 -21.87 0.59
N GLY A 125 -21.28 -21.84 -0.49
CA GLY A 125 -21.46 -20.91 -1.62
C GLY A 125 -22.75 -21.15 -2.39
N LEU A 126 -23.09 -22.42 -2.64
CA LEU A 126 -24.38 -22.82 -3.23
C LEU A 126 -25.56 -22.50 -2.30
N LEU A 127 -25.42 -22.66 -0.98
CA LEU A 127 -26.38 -22.20 0.01
C LEU A 127 -26.54 -20.68 -0.01
N GLY A 128 -25.45 -19.93 -0.17
CA GLY A 128 -25.48 -18.47 -0.36
C GLY A 128 -26.22 -18.07 -1.64
N LEU A 129 -25.95 -18.73 -2.76
CA LEU A 129 -26.68 -18.53 -4.03
C LEU A 129 -28.16 -18.94 -3.92
N ALA A 130 -28.47 -20.02 -3.21
CA ALA A 130 -29.83 -20.44 -2.94
C ALA A 130 -30.58 -19.42 -2.06
N LEU A 131 -29.91 -18.79 -1.09
CA LEU A 131 -30.46 -17.68 -0.30
C LEU A 131 -30.65 -16.40 -1.14
N ILE A 132 -29.76 -16.12 -2.10
CA ILE A 132 -29.94 -15.04 -3.08
C ILE A 132 -31.16 -15.32 -3.98
N ALA A 133 -31.33 -16.57 -4.45
CA ALA A 133 -32.46 -16.98 -5.25
C ALA A 133 -33.78 -16.98 -4.44
N LEU A 134 -33.74 -17.37 -3.17
CA LEU A 134 -34.85 -17.26 -2.22
C LEU A 134 -35.21 -15.80 -1.93
N GLY A 135 -34.22 -14.91 -1.81
CA GLY A 135 -34.43 -13.46 -1.70
C GLY A 135 -35.04 -12.86 -2.97
N PHE A 136 -34.66 -13.36 -4.15
CA PHE A 136 -35.24 -12.98 -5.45
C PHE A 136 -36.70 -13.44 -5.58
N LEU A 137 -37.00 -14.68 -5.17
CA LEU A 137 -38.36 -15.23 -5.12
C LEU A 137 -39.24 -14.56 -4.05
N ALA A 138 -38.66 -14.21 -2.89
CA ALA A 138 -39.33 -13.44 -1.85
C ALA A 138 -39.58 -11.98 -2.29
N GLY A 139 -38.72 -11.40 -3.12
CA GLY A 139 -38.94 -10.08 -3.73
C GLY A 139 -40.14 -9.99 -4.69
N GLN A 140 -40.68 -11.12 -5.15
CA GLN A 140 -41.95 -11.17 -5.89
C GLN A 140 -43.19 -11.22 -4.97
N ARG A 141 -43.01 -11.53 -3.68
CA ARG A 141 -44.07 -11.44 -2.66
C ARG A 141 -43.75 -10.25 -1.76
N GLY A 142 -44.40 -9.12 -2.03
CA GLY A 142 -44.17 -7.85 -1.33
C GLY A 142 -43.93 -8.03 0.16
N THR A 143 -42.72 -7.66 0.61
CA THR A 143 -42.37 -7.59 2.02
C THR A 143 -42.15 -6.11 2.38
N ASP A 144 -43.09 -5.56 3.16
CA ASP A 144 -43.26 -4.14 3.45
C ASP A 144 -42.22 -3.54 4.44
N GLY A 145 -41.03 -4.11 4.57
CA GLY A 145 -40.14 -3.80 5.70
C GLY A 145 -38.83 -3.09 5.39
N LEU A 146 -38.19 -3.33 4.23
CA LEU A 146 -36.79 -2.93 4.02
C LEU A 146 -36.53 -2.42 2.59
N PRO A 147 -35.76 -1.32 2.43
CA PRO A 147 -35.45 -0.77 1.11
C PRO A 147 -34.63 -1.78 0.30
N LYS A 148 -34.97 -1.93 -1.00
CA LYS A 148 -34.29 -2.88 -1.93
C LYS A 148 -32.76 -2.81 -1.86
N GLN A 149 -32.21 -1.62 -1.60
CA GLN A 149 -30.78 -1.33 -1.45
C GLN A 149 -30.10 -2.16 -0.34
N PHE A 150 -30.82 -2.44 0.76
CA PHE A 150 -30.31 -3.20 1.89
C PHE A 150 -30.01 -4.65 1.52
N TRP A 151 -30.88 -5.27 0.72
CA TRP A 151 -30.70 -6.65 0.26
C TRP A 151 -29.51 -6.78 -0.70
N TRP A 152 -29.32 -5.82 -1.61
CA TRP A 152 -28.15 -5.78 -2.50
C TRP A 152 -26.84 -5.55 -1.72
N ALA A 153 -26.86 -4.65 -0.74
CA ALA A 153 -25.69 -4.36 0.10
C ALA A 153 -25.31 -5.57 0.97
N THR A 154 -26.29 -6.26 1.55
CA THR A 154 -26.06 -7.43 2.39
C THR A 154 -25.58 -8.62 1.56
N ALA A 155 -26.21 -8.87 0.41
CA ALA A 155 -25.80 -9.94 -0.51
C ALA A 155 -24.40 -9.71 -1.10
N GLY A 156 -24.12 -8.48 -1.56
CA GLY A 156 -22.79 -8.10 -2.05
C GLY A 156 -21.72 -8.15 -0.97
N GLY A 157 -22.04 -7.70 0.24
CA GLY A 157 -21.14 -7.76 1.41
C GLY A 157 -20.79 -9.18 1.81
N LEU A 158 -21.77 -10.10 1.86
CA LEU A 158 -21.50 -11.51 2.13
C LEU A 158 -20.69 -12.16 1.00
N ALA A 159 -21.02 -11.89 -0.26
CA ALA A 159 -20.26 -12.43 -1.39
C ALA A 159 -18.78 -12.00 -1.35
N ILE A 160 -18.49 -10.73 -1.03
CA ILE A 160 -17.12 -10.23 -0.89
C ILE A 160 -16.42 -10.83 0.34
N ALA A 161 -17.15 -11.04 1.45
CA ALA A 161 -16.58 -11.61 2.68
C ALA A 161 -16.25 -13.11 2.55
N PHE A 162 -17.05 -13.86 1.77
CA PHE A 162 -16.87 -15.31 1.57
C PHE A 162 -16.09 -15.68 0.30
N ALA A 163 -15.96 -14.78 -0.68
CA ALA A 163 -15.15 -15.01 -1.88
C ALA A 163 -13.70 -15.45 -1.56
N PRO A 164 -12.99 -14.92 -0.54
CA PRO A 164 -11.66 -15.39 -0.15
C PRO A 164 -11.62 -16.83 0.36
N LEU A 165 -12.75 -17.36 0.84
CA LEU A 165 -12.87 -18.74 1.31
C LEU A 165 -13.18 -19.73 0.17
N LEU A 166 -13.75 -19.23 -0.93
CA LEU A 166 -14.22 -20.02 -2.07
C LEU A 166 -13.23 -20.02 -3.24
N LEU A 167 -12.46 -18.94 -3.38
CA LEU A 167 -11.54 -18.74 -4.50
C LEU A 167 -10.10 -19.08 -4.10
N PRO A 168 -9.29 -19.64 -5.01
CA PRO A 168 -7.84 -19.74 -4.86
C PRO A 168 -7.23 -18.41 -4.42
N VAL A 169 -6.25 -18.47 -3.52
CA VAL A 169 -5.58 -17.28 -2.96
C VAL A 169 -5.02 -16.35 -4.04
N GLU A 170 -4.55 -16.90 -5.15
CA GLU A 170 -4.03 -16.15 -6.31
C GLU A 170 -5.11 -15.28 -6.96
N ILE A 171 -6.32 -15.81 -7.12
CA ILE A 171 -7.47 -15.09 -7.68
C ILE A 171 -7.90 -13.97 -6.73
N VAL A 172 -7.91 -14.24 -5.43
CA VAL A 172 -8.24 -13.24 -4.40
C VAL A 172 -7.23 -12.08 -4.43
N ILE A 173 -5.93 -12.38 -4.49
CA ILE A 173 -4.89 -11.36 -4.60
C ILE A 173 -5.02 -10.58 -5.91
N GLY A 174 -5.29 -11.24 -7.03
CA GLY A 174 -5.52 -10.59 -8.32
C GLY A 174 -6.72 -9.62 -8.31
N LEU A 175 -7.83 -10.03 -7.69
CA LEU A 175 -8.99 -9.16 -7.48
C LEU A 175 -8.67 -7.96 -6.60
N MET A 176 -7.87 -8.15 -5.54
CA MET A 176 -7.42 -7.04 -4.68
C MET A 176 -6.54 -6.05 -5.43
N ILE A 177 -5.63 -6.53 -6.29
CA ILE A 177 -4.78 -5.68 -7.14
C ILE A 177 -5.64 -4.84 -8.10
N MET A 178 -6.68 -5.43 -8.70
CA MET A 178 -7.56 -4.73 -9.64
C MET A 178 -8.63 -3.85 -8.98
N ALA A 179 -8.97 -4.07 -7.71
CA ALA A 179 -10.01 -3.31 -7.03
C ALA A 179 -9.72 -1.81 -6.96
N ILE A 180 -8.47 -1.43 -6.67
CA ILE A 180 -8.06 -0.01 -6.56
C ILE A 180 -8.10 0.69 -7.93
N PRO A 181 -7.48 0.16 -9.01
CA PRO A 181 -7.61 0.71 -10.36
C PRO A 181 -9.06 0.83 -10.84
N ILE A 182 -9.89 -0.19 -10.60
CA ILE A 182 -11.31 -0.17 -10.98
C ILE A 182 -12.07 0.92 -10.22
N LEU A 183 -11.81 1.07 -8.91
CA LEU A 183 -12.43 2.11 -8.10
C LEU A 183 -12.04 3.51 -8.61
N ILE A 184 -10.75 3.75 -8.86
CA ILE A 184 -10.26 5.03 -9.37
C ILE A 184 -10.86 5.33 -10.75
N ALA A 185 -10.83 4.36 -11.67
CA ALA A 185 -11.44 4.51 -12.99
C ALA A 185 -12.95 4.77 -12.88
N GLY A 186 -13.65 4.07 -11.99
CA GLY A 186 -15.07 4.28 -11.70
C GLY A 186 -15.38 5.69 -11.19
N ILE A 187 -14.56 6.23 -10.27
CA ILE A 187 -14.68 7.60 -9.78
C ILE A 187 -14.45 8.61 -10.92
N ILE A 188 -13.43 8.40 -11.75
CA ILE A 188 -13.16 9.25 -12.92
C ILE A 188 -14.35 9.23 -13.88
N LEU A 189 -14.85 8.04 -14.21
CA LEU A 189 -16.00 7.86 -15.09
C LEU A 189 -17.26 8.52 -14.52
N TRP A 190 -17.54 8.34 -13.23
CA TRP A 190 -18.65 9.01 -12.57
C TRP A 190 -18.51 10.54 -12.58
N LYS A 191 -17.30 11.07 -12.36
CA LYS A 191 -17.05 12.51 -12.49
C LYS A 191 -17.23 12.99 -13.94
N THR A 192 -16.85 12.19 -14.94
CA THR A 192 -17.06 12.53 -16.36
C THR A 192 -18.54 12.57 -16.74
N THR A 193 -19.37 11.69 -16.18
CA THR A 193 -20.82 11.74 -16.44
C THR A 193 -21.44 12.98 -15.80
N GLN A 194 -21.00 13.38 -14.61
CA GLN A 194 -21.41 14.66 -14.02
C GLN A 194 -21.00 15.86 -14.85
N LEU A 195 -19.77 15.88 -15.37
CA LEU A 195 -19.31 16.94 -16.28
C LEU A 195 -20.12 16.98 -17.58
N ARG A 196 -20.50 15.83 -18.15
CA ARG A 196 -21.39 15.77 -19.33
C ARG A 196 -22.79 16.29 -19.03
N HIS A 197 -23.33 15.99 -17.85
CA HIS A 197 -24.61 16.55 -17.43
C HIS A 197 -24.53 18.07 -17.24
N ALA A 198 -23.45 18.57 -16.63
CA ALA A 198 -23.19 20.00 -16.50
C ALA A 198 -22.98 20.69 -17.86
N ALA A 199 -22.41 19.99 -18.85
CA ALA A 199 -22.25 20.51 -20.21
C ALA A 199 -23.59 20.88 -20.87
N SER A 200 -24.66 20.17 -20.52
CA SER A 200 -26.02 20.41 -21.05
C SER A 200 -26.79 21.51 -20.31
N TRP A 201 -26.21 22.13 -19.28
CA TRP A 201 -26.89 23.15 -18.51
C TRP A 201 -27.07 24.45 -19.33
N PRO A 202 -28.27 25.06 -19.29
CA PRO A 202 -28.51 26.35 -19.90
C PRO A 202 -27.69 27.44 -19.24
N SER A 203 -27.29 28.44 -20.03
CA SER A 203 -26.56 29.62 -19.57
C SER A 203 -27.48 30.83 -19.44
N THR A 204 -27.28 31.62 -18.39
CA THR A 204 -27.84 32.97 -18.25
C THR A 204 -26.75 33.96 -17.85
N ARG A 205 -27.06 35.26 -17.77
CA ARG A 205 -26.11 36.28 -17.33
C ARG A 205 -26.22 36.48 -15.81
N ALA A 206 -25.11 36.37 -15.11
CA ALA A 206 -24.98 36.69 -13.70
C ALA A 206 -24.18 37.98 -13.50
N HIS A 207 -24.51 38.73 -12.46
CA HIS A 207 -23.74 39.87 -11.98
C HIS A 207 -22.91 39.46 -10.77
N ILE A 208 -21.61 39.76 -10.81
CA ILE A 208 -20.72 39.52 -9.67
C ILE A 208 -20.98 40.58 -8.61
N VAL A 209 -21.43 40.16 -7.42
CA VAL A 209 -21.75 41.03 -6.28
C VAL A 209 -20.54 41.16 -5.34
N LYS A 210 -19.73 40.11 -5.25
CA LYS A 210 -18.56 40.05 -4.37
C LYS A 210 -17.42 39.29 -5.06
N SER A 211 -16.20 39.80 -4.91
CA SER A 211 -14.97 39.17 -5.40
C SER A 211 -13.83 39.59 -4.49
N GLN A 212 -13.49 38.74 -3.52
CA GLN A 212 -12.49 39.02 -2.48
C GLN A 212 -11.71 37.76 -2.12
N THR A 213 -10.57 37.91 -1.44
CA THR A 213 -9.85 36.78 -0.84
C THR A 213 -10.49 36.36 0.47
N ARG A 214 -10.50 35.05 0.75
CA ARG A 214 -10.95 34.50 2.04
C ARG A 214 -9.97 33.45 2.54
N ALA A 215 -9.59 33.56 3.81
CA ALA A 215 -8.85 32.51 4.51
C ALA A 215 -9.76 31.30 4.74
N VAL A 216 -9.32 30.13 4.27
CA VAL A 216 -10.03 28.86 4.45
C VAL A 216 -9.20 27.94 5.31
N HIS A 217 -9.71 27.64 6.51
CA HIS A 217 -9.14 26.66 7.42
C HIS A 217 -9.61 25.26 7.05
N ARG A 218 -8.72 24.44 6.47
CA ARG A 218 -8.99 23.06 6.09
C ARG A 218 -8.30 22.11 7.07
N ARG A 219 -9.09 21.24 7.70
CA ARG A 219 -8.57 20.15 8.54
C ARG A 219 -8.99 18.81 7.96
N SER A 220 -8.01 18.02 7.54
CA SER A 220 -8.23 16.65 7.06
C SER A 220 -7.98 15.64 8.19
N GLY A 221 -8.63 14.48 8.14
CA GLY A 221 -8.42 13.42 9.11
C GLY A 221 -6.97 12.93 9.06
N GLY A 222 -6.23 13.12 10.16
CA GLY A 222 -4.81 12.74 10.24
C GLY A 222 -3.82 13.85 9.88
N GLU A 223 -4.27 15.10 9.74
CA GLU A 223 -3.40 16.26 9.55
C GLU A 223 -3.79 17.42 10.48
N VAL A 224 -2.87 18.38 10.66
CA VAL A 224 -3.13 19.67 11.30
C VAL A 224 -3.85 20.65 10.38
N THR A 225 -4.48 21.66 10.96
CA THR A 225 -5.18 22.73 10.25
C THR A 225 -4.24 23.40 9.25
N GLN A 226 -4.66 23.44 7.99
CA GLN A 226 -4.01 24.20 6.93
C GLN A 226 -4.85 25.43 6.64
N VAL A 227 -4.22 26.60 6.61
CA VAL A 227 -4.88 27.83 6.17
C VAL A 227 -4.34 28.18 4.80
N VAL A 228 -5.26 28.31 3.85
CA VAL A 228 -4.95 28.74 2.48
C VAL A 228 -5.92 29.83 2.07
N THR A 229 -5.44 30.75 1.24
CA THR A 229 -6.29 31.79 0.67
C THR A 229 -7.02 31.22 -0.54
N ALA A 230 -8.35 31.32 -0.53
CA ALA A 230 -9.20 30.93 -1.65
C ALA A 230 -10.01 32.14 -2.16
N PRO A 231 -10.44 32.13 -3.44
CA PRO A 231 -11.31 33.17 -3.97
C PRO A 231 -12.72 33.03 -3.39
N ASP A 232 -13.27 34.12 -2.86
CA ASP A 232 -14.66 34.23 -2.40
C ASP A 232 -15.44 35.10 -3.38
N ILE A 233 -16.13 34.43 -4.31
CA ILE A 233 -16.93 35.06 -5.35
C ILE A 233 -18.40 34.76 -5.09
N GLU A 234 -19.22 35.81 -5.00
CA GLU A 234 -20.67 35.71 -4.96
C GLU A 234 -21.25 36.39 -6.20
N TYR A 235 -22.16 35.70 -6.86
CA TYR A 235 -22.85 36.21 -8.04
C TYR A 235 -24.35 36.02 -7.90
N GLU A 236 -25.11 36.89 -8.55
CA GLU A 236 -26.57 36.81 -8.60
C GLU A 236 -27.07 36.83 -10.04
N PHE A 237 -28.11 36.05 -10.32
CA PHE A 237 -28.75 36.01 -11.63
C PHE A 237 -30.26 35.90 -11.48
N ARG A 238 -30.98 36.35 -12.53
CA ARG A 238 -32.44 36.37 -12.57
C ARG A 238 -32.97 35.24 -13.45
N LEU A 239 -33.94 34.50 -12.92
CA LEU A 239 -34.76 33.51 -13.64
C LEU A 239 -36.23 33.92 -13.48
N GLY A 240 -36.74 34.70 -14.44
CA GLY A 240 -38.04 35.37 -14.29
C GLY A 240 -38.02 36.32 -13.09
N ASP A 241 -38.96 36.17 -12.16
CA ASP A 241 -39.08 36.98 -10.95
C ASP A 241 -38.18 36.51 -9.78
N ARG A 242 -37.43 35.41 -9.95
CA ARG A 242 -36.57 34.86 -8.90
C ARG A 242 -35.12 35.31 -9.10
N VAL A 243 -34.56 35.93 -8.06
CA VAL A 243 -33.11 36.19 -7.95
C VAL A 243 -32.47 35.01 -7.23
N VAL A 244 -31.50 34.38 -7.88
CA VAL A 244 -30.74 33.26 -7.33
C VAL A 244 -29.29 33.70 -7.12
N ARG A 245 -28.71 33.33 -5.99
CA ARG A 245 -27.31 33.58 -5.65
C ARG A 245 -26.51 32.30 -5.69
N GLY A 246 -25.29 32.38 -6.20
CA GLY A 246 -24.35 31.27 -6.24
C GLY A 246 -22.94 31.70 -5.85
N THR A 247 -22.15 30.72 -5.41
CA THR A 247 -20.75 30.89 -4.97
C THR A 247 -19.78 29.95 -5.67
N ARG A 248 -20.29 29.06 -6.52
CA ARG A 248 -19.46 28.02 -7.15
C ARG A 248 -18.89 28.55 -8.45
N ILE A 249 -17.55 28.51 -8.55
CA ILE A 249 -16.85 28.97 -9.74
C ILE A 249 -16.74 27.82 -10.75
N ALA A 250 -16.18 26.67 -10.33
CA ALA A 250 -15.99 25.49 -11.17
C ALA A 250 -16.29 24.18 -10.43
N VAL A 251 -16.34 23.06 -11.15
CA VAL A 251 -16.53 21.68 -10.61
C VAL A 251 -15.23 21.15 -9.94
N GLY A 252 -14.12 21.87 -10.04
CA GLY A 252 -12.79 21.47 -9.58
C GLY A 252 -12.23 22.28 -8.42
N GLU A 253 -11.07 21.84 -7.91
CA GLU A 253 -10.28 22.59 -6.95
C GLU A 253 -9.52 23.69 -7.70
N ILE A 254 -9.66 24.93 -7.22
CA ILE A 254 -9.06 26.12 -7.86
C ILE A 254 -7.61 26.21 -7.39
N ALA A 255 -6.68 26.18 -8.34
CA ALA A 255 -5.26 26.26 -8.03
C ALA A 255 -4.75 27.70 -7.91
N ASP A 256 -5.37 28.67 -8.61
CA ASP A 256 -4.89 30.04 -8.69
C ASP A 256 -5.98 31.05 -8.27
N THR A 257 -5.85 31.56 -7.05
CA THR A 257 -6.82 32.51 -6.47
C THR A 257 -6.80 33.85 -7.19
N GLU A 258 -5.64 34.31 -7.64
CA GLU A 258 -5.51 35.67 -8.17
C GLU A 258 -6.03 35.76 -9.60
N ALA A 259 -5.69 34.79 -10.44
CA ALA A 259 -6.21 34.70 -11.80
C ALA A 259 -7.75 34.70 -11.81
N VAL A 260 -8.37 33.96 -10.88
CA VAL A 260 -9.83 33.89 -10.74
C VAL A 260 -10.42 35.25 -10.33
N LEU A 261 -9.86 35.91 -9.31
CA LEU A 261 -10.36 37.22 -8.87
C LEU A 261 -10.19 38.32 -9.93
N ASN A 262 -9.12 38.25 -10.72
CA ASN A 262 -8.88 39.17 -11.85
C ASN A 262 -9.81 38.89 -13.02
N HIS A 263 -10.20 37.62 -13.23
CA HIS A 263 -11.16 37.23 -14.26
C HIS A 263 -12.60 37.62 -13.90
N TYR A 264 -12.93 37.64 -12.59
CA TYR A 264 -14.27 37.94 -12.08
C TYR A 264 -14.30 39.18 -11.16
N PRO A 265 -14.12 40.41 -11.69
CA PRO A 265 -14.21 41.62 -10.88
C PRO A 265 -15.66 41.95 -10.46
N VAL A 266 -15.83 42.66 -9.35
CA VAL A 266 -17.15 43.11 -8.87
C VAL A 266 -17.85 43.97 -9.92
N GLY A 267 -19.13 43.70 -10.16
CA GLY A 267 -19.95 44.37 -11.18
C GLY A 267 -19.82 43.77 -12.59
N ALA A 268 -18.89 42.83 -12.81
CA ALA A 268 -18.81 42.12 -14.08
C ALA A 268 -20.08 41.31 -14.35
N THR A 269 -20.45 41.22 -15.63
CA THR A 269 -21.55 40.37 -16.09
C THR A 269 -20.96 39.16 -16.80
N VAL A 270 -21.12 37.97 -16.23
CA VAL A 270 -20.52 36.74 -16.74
C VAL A 270 -21.57 35.66 -17.00
N PRO A 271 -21.32 34.72 -17.92
CA PRO A 271 -22.21 33.58 -18.11
C PRO A 271 -22.20 32.72 -16.84
N VAL A 272 -23.38 32.35 -16.37
CA VAL A 272 -23.58 31.34 -15.33
C VAL A 272 -24.38 30.20 -15.92
N TYR A 273 -23.95 28.98 -15.64
CA TYR A 273 -24.62 27.76 -16.03
C TYR A 273 -25.35 27.21 -14.82
N TYR A 274 -26.66 26.95 -14.93
CA TYR A 274 -27.47 26.51 -13.81
C TYR A 274 -28.17 25.20 -14.12
N ASN A 275 -28.35 24.36 -13.11
CA ASN A 275 -29.11 23.13 -13.23
C ASN A 275 -30.62 23.45 -13.35
N PRO A 276 -31.32 23.09 -14.45
CA PRO A 276 -32.75 23.40 -14.62
C PRO A 276 -33.66 22.80 -13.54
N LYS A 277 -33.24 21.68 -12.94
CA LYS A 277 -33.99 21.00 -11.89
C LYS A 277 -33.77 21.64 -10.51
N ASN A 278 -32.62 22.28 -10.31
CA ASN A 278 -32.26 22.95 -9.07
C ASN A 278 -31.40 24.19 -9.36
N PRO A 279 -32.00 25.38 -9.56
CA PRO A 279 -31.28 26.59 -9.94
C PRO A 279 -30.21 27.07 -8.96
N ALA A 280 -30.27 26.65 -7.69
CA ALA A 280 -29.23 26.98 -6.71
C ALA A 280 -27.89 26.29 -7.02
N ASP A 281 -27.92 25.20 -7.78
CA ASP A 281 -26.72 24.55 -8.29
C ASP A 281 -26.33 25.19 -9.62
N ALA A 282 -25.56 26.27 -9.49
CA ALA A 282 -25.06 27.07 -10.60
C ALA A 282 -23.54 27.16 -10.53
N LEU A 283 -22.88 27.33 -11.68
CA LEU A 283 -21.43 27.44 -11.80
C LEU A 283 -21.04 28.43 -12.91
N LEU A 284 -19.93 29.14 -12.74
CA LEU A 284 -19.44 30.13 -13.72
C LEU A 284 -18.66 29.47 -14.86
N GLU A 285 -17.88 28.42 -14.56
CA GLU A 285 -17.05 27.70 -15.51
C GLU A 285 -17.55 26.27 -15.70
N ARG A 286 -18.09 26.01 -16.90
CA ARG A 286 -18.62 24.69 -17.30
C ARG A 286 -17.54 23.76 -17.83
N ASP A 287 -16.50 24.31 -18.45
CA ASP A 287 -15.53 23.52 -19.20
C ASP A 287 -14.40 23.05 -18.28
N PRO A 288 -14.13 21.74 -18.20
CA PRO A 288 -13.02 21.23 -17.41
C PRO A 288 -11.68 21.74 -17.97
N PRO A 289 -10.64 21.90 -17.13
CA PRO A 289 -9.32 22.34 -17.58
C PRO A 289 -8.68 21.39 -18.60
N PHE A 290 -9.18 20.15 -18.69
CA PHE A 290 -8.74 19.15 -19.65
C PHE A 290 -9.94 18.60 -20.44
N PRO A 291 -9.81 18.37 -21.76
CA PRO A 291 -10.86 17.73 -22.55
C PRO A 291 -11.30 16.38 -21.94
N VAL A 292 -12.60 16.08 -21.99
CA VAL A 292 -13.17 14.85 -21.42
C VAL A 292 -12.50 13.58 -21.97
N LEU A 293 -12.00 13.61 -23.21
CA LEU A 293 -11.21 12.53 -23.81
C LEU A 293 -9.99 12.14 -22.95
N TRP A 294 -9.28 13.12 -22.40
CA TRP A 294 -8.12 12.86 -21.53
C TRP A 294 -8.53 12.15 -20.24
N LEU A 295 -9.71 12.42 -19.69
CA LEU A 295 -10.20 11.69 -18.52
C LEU A 295 -10.44 10.21 -18.84
N TYR A 296 -10.95 9.88 -20.04
CA TYR A 296 -11.06 8.50 -20.50
C TYR A 296 -9.69 7.84 -20.69
N LEU A 297 -8.73 8.57 -21.28
CA LEU A 297 -7.36 8.08 -21.45
C LEU A 297 -6.68 7.82 -20.11
N ILE A 298 -6.88 8.69 -19.11
CA ILE A 298 -6.36 8.49 -17.75
C ILE A 298 -7.01 7.26 -17.10
N ALA A 299 -8.33 7.12 -17.19
CA ALA A 299 -9.02 5.93 -16.67
C ALA A 299 -8.52 4.63 -17.33
N ALA A 300 -8.34 4.65 -18.66
CA ALA A 300 -7.76 3.54 -19.40
C ALA A 300 -6.31 3.25 -18.97
N ALA A 301 -5.47 4.27 -18.82
CA ALA A 301 -4.09 4.13 -18.37
C ALA A 301 -4.01 3.53 -16.95
N VAL A 302 -4.89 3.94 -16.03
CA VAL A 302 -4.99 3.36 -14.68
C VAL A 302 -5.34 1.87 -14.73
N LEU A 303 -6.29 1.48 -15.59
CA LEU A 303 -6.64 0.07 -15.78
C LEU A 303 -5.52 -0.74 -16.42
N ILE A 304 -4.84 -0.18 -17.43
CA ILE A 304 -3.67 -0.81 -18.07
C ILE A 304 -2.55 -1.00 -17.06
N ALA A 305 -2.28 -0.01 -16.21
CA ALA A 305 -1.29 -0.12 -15.14
C ALA A 305 -1.68 -1.21 -14.12
N GLY A 306 -2.94 -1.26 -13.71
CA GLY A 306 -3.46 -2.33 -12.85
C GLY A 306 -3.29 -3.72 -13.48
N PHE A 307 -3.61 -3.85 -14.76
CA PHE A 307 -3.44 -5.09 -15.50
C PHE A 307 -1.97 -5.48 -15.68
N ALA A 308 -1.08 -4.50 -15.90
CA ALA A 308 0.36 -4.74 -15.97
C ALA A 308 0.91 -5.26 -14.63
N VAL A 309 0.48 -4.67 -13.50
CA VAL A 309 0.83 -5.16 -12.16
C VAL A 309 0.29 -6.57 -11.93
N LEU A 310 -0.95 -6.84 -12.35
CA LEU A 310 -1.55 -8.17 -12.28
C LEU A 310 -0.77 -9.18 -13.15
N ALA A 311 -0.36 -8.80 -14.35
CA ALA A 311 0.43 -9.64 -15.25
C ALA A 311 1.82 -9.93 -14.67
N VAL A 312 2.48 -8.95 -14.07
CA VAL A 312 3.75 -9.15 -13.35
C VAL A 312 3.58 -10.08 -12.16
N PHE A 313 2.49 -9.93 -11.40
CA PHE A 313 2.20 -10.82 -10.28
C PHE A 313 1.92 -12.26 -10.74
N ALA A 314 1.07 -12.43 -11.76
CA ALA A 314 0.69 -13.73 -12.32
C ALA A 314 1.87 -14.46 -12.98
N ASN A 315 2.80 -13.71 -13.59
CA ASN A 315 4.00 -14.25 -14.23
C ASN A 315 5.24 -14.07 -13.35
N GLY A 316 5.09 -13.78 -12.05
CA GLY A 316 6.21 -13.39 -11.19
C GLY A 316 7.33 -14.41 -11.18
N THR A 317 7.01 -15.70 -11.13
CA THR A 317 8.00 -16.79 -11.17
C THR A 317 8.72 -16.87 -12.51
N ALA A 318 8.00 -16.82 -13.63
CA ALA A 318 8.60 -16.83 -14.97
C ALA A 318 9.47 -15.58 -15.25
N ILE A 319 9.05 -14.41 -14.76
CA ILE A 319 9.83 -13.18 -14.87
C ILE A 319 11.09 -13.28 -14.01
N LEU A 320 10.98 -13.80 -12.78
CA LEU A 320 12.12 -13.99 -11.89
C LEU A 320 13.12 -15.01 -12.48
N GLU A 321 12.65 -16.13 -13.02
CA GLU A 321 13.50 -17.12 -13.71
C GLU A 321 14.21 -16.52 -14.94
N ALA A 322 13.49 -15.74 -15.76
CA ALA A 322 14.08 -15.04 -16.91
C ALA A 322 15.12 -13.98 -16.50
N MET A 323 14.91 -13.32 -15.37
CA MET A 323 15.87 -12.36 -14.82
C MET A 323 17.07 -13.08 -14.19
N GLU A 324 16.87 -14.15 -13.41
CA GLU A 324 17.94 -14.95 -12.81
C GLU A 324 18.92 -15.49 -13.86
N ALA A 325 18.46 -15.80 -15.07
CA ALA A 325 19.35 -16.19 -16.18
C ALA A 325 20.40 -15.12 -16.57
N HIS A 326 20.14 -13.84 -16.26
CA HIS A 326 21.03 -12.72 -16.55
C HIS A 326 21.90 -12.30 -15.36
N PHE A 327 21.65 -12.83 -14.16
CA PHE A 327 22.35 -12.45 -12.94
C PHE A 327 23.23 -13.59 -12.38
N PRO A 328 24.27 -13.28 -11.59
CA PRO A 328 25.12 -14.30 -10.99
C PRO A 328 24.33 -15.29 -10.11
N PRO A 329 24.76 -16.56 -9.96
CA PRO A 329 24.02 -17.61 -9.22
C PRO A 329 23.74 -17.30 -7.74
N HIS A 330 24.41 -16.30 -7.17
CA HIS A 330 24.33 -15.89 -5.78
C HIS A 330 23.54 -14.57 -5.59
N ALA A 331 23.00 -14.00 -6.67
CA ALA A 331 22.19 -12.79 -6.63
C ALA A 331 20.75 -13.09 -6.18
N PHE A 332 20.25 -12.35 -5.19
CA PHE A 332 18.84 -12.39 -4.79
C PHE A 332 18.05 -11.33 -5.59
N VAL A 333 17.65 -11.70 -6.80
CA VAL A 333 16.99 -10.82 -7.79
C VAL A 333 15.75 -10.09 -7.24
N PRO A 334 14.83 -10.73 -6.48
CA PRO A 334 13.66 -10.03 -5.93
C PRO A 334 14.04 -8.89 -4.98
N GLY A 335 15.02 -9.10 -4.10
CA GLY A 335 15.49 -8.08 -3.16
C GLY A 335 16.18 -6.94 -3.90
N MET A 336 17.07 -7.26 -4.84
CA MET A 336 17.74 -6.26 -5.67
C MET A 336 16.73 -5.38 -6.41
N GLY A 337 15.71 -5.97 -7.05
CA GLY A 337 14.66 -5.23 -7.75
C GLY A 337 13.89 -4.27 -6.84
N PHE A 338 13.45 -4.74 -5.67
CA PHE A 338 12.74 -3.92 -4.68
C PHE A 338 13.56 -2.70 -4.25
N PHE A 339 14.82 -2.91 -3.86
CA PHE A 339 15.68 -1.83 -3.39
C PHE A 339 16.07 -0.85 -4.50
N THR A 340 16.26 -1.33 -5.73
CA THR A 340 16.55 -0.48 -6.89
C THR A 340 15.36 0.42 -7.23
N LEU A 341 14.15 -0.15 -7.29
CA LEU A 341 12.94 0.61 -7.61
C LEU A 341 12.58 1.62 -6.51
N GLY A 342 12.74 1.21 -5.24
CA GLY A 342 12.61 2.11 -4.09
C GLY A 342 13.63 3.26 -4.12
N GLY A 343 14.89 2.96 -4.45
CA GLY A 343 15.94 3.97 -4.62
C GLY A 343 15.61 4.98 -5.72
N ILE A 344 15.14 4.51 -6.89
CA ILE A 344 14.71 5.37 -8.01
C ILE A 344 13.53 6.26 -7.59
N LEU A 345 12.52 5.71 -6.91
CA LEU A 345 11.38 6.49 -6.41
C LEU A 345 11.83 7.59 -5.45
N LEU A 346 12.71 7.27 -4.48
CA LEU A 346 13.24 8.26 -3.54
C LEU A 346 14.06 9.35 -4.23
N LEU A 347 14.84 9.01 -5.27
CA LEU A 347 15.55 9.99 -6.10
C LEU A 347 14.58 10.86 -6.91
N ALA A 348 13.52 10.28 -7.48
CA ALA A 348 12.51 11.05 -8.21
C ALA A 348 11.81 12.06 -7.30
N LEU A 349 11.45 11.66 -6.06
CA LEU A 349 10.89 12.55 -5.03
C LEU A 349 11.91 13.62 -4.60
N LEU A 350 13.19 13.28 -4.47
CA LEU A 350 14.23 14.26 -4.16
C LEU A 350 14.39 15.27 -5.31
N CYS A 351 14.38 14.82 -6.56
CA CYS A 351 14.46 15.67 -7.74
C CYS A 351 13.25 16.59 -7.85
N SER A 352 12.03 16.10 -7.61
CA SER A 352 10.83 16.94 -7.62
C SER A 352 10.86 17.98 -6.50
N ALA A 353 11.24 17.60 -5.28
CA ALA A 353 11.38 18.52 -4.15
C ALA A 353 12.48 19.58 -4.40
N ARG A 354 13.61 19.19 -5.01
CA ARG A 354 14.68 20.13 -5.38
C ARG A 354 14.24 21.09 -6.47
N ARG A 355 13.46 20.65 -7.46
CA ARG A 355 12.91 21.54 -8.49
C ARG A 355 12.01 22.60 -7.87
N GLN A 356 11.08 22.19 -6.99
CA GLN A 356 10.19 23.12 -6.28
C GLN A 356 10.97 24.12 -5.43
N ALA A 357 12.01 23.71 -4.72
CA ALA A 357 12.81 24.64 -3.93
C ALA A 357 13.75 25.51 -4.77
N ALA A 358 14.23 25.03 -5.92
CA ALA A 358 15.00 25.86 -6.84
C ALA A 358 14.12 26.99 -7.39
N GLU A 359 12.86 26.70 -7.70
CA GLU A 359 11.86 27.70 -8.05
C GLU A 359 11.59 28.65 -6.86
N ALA A 360 11.36 28.10 -5.67
CA ALA A 360 11.11 28.90 -4.46
C ALA A 360 12.27 29.79 -4.04
N SER A 361 13.52 29.39 -4.31
CA SER A 361 14.70 30.22 -4.01
C SER A 361 14.77 31.52 -4.82
N ARG A 362 14.02 31.59 -5.93
CA ARG A 362 13.94 32.77 -6.81
C ARG A 362 12.65 33.56 -6.59
N TRP A 363 11.81 33.13 -5.65
CA TRP A 363 10.55 33.81 -5.40
C TRP A 363 10.78 35.20 -4.78
N PRO A 364 9.97 36.19 -5.18
CA PRO A 364 9.94 37.49 -4.53
C PRO A 364 9.56 37.33 -3.05
N ILE A 365 10.01 38.31 -2.27
CA ILE A 365 9.74 38.40 -0.84
C ILE A 365 8.81 39.58 -0.56
N THR A 366 7.93 39.40 0.42
CA THR A 366 7.08 40.47 0.96
C THR A 366 7.07 40.41 2.49
N GLY A 367 6.72 41.53 3.12
CA GLY A 367 6.50 41.57 4.57
C GLY A 367 5.14 40.97 4.92
N GLY A 368 5.13 40.14 5.96
CA GLY A 368 3.91 39.59 6.55
C GLY A 368 3.95 39.65 8.07
N HIS A 369 2.86 39.27 8.72
CA HIS A 369 2.77 39.19 10.17
C HIS A 369 2.10 37.88 10.60
N VAL A 370 2.51 37.35 11.75
CA VAL A 370 1.95 36.12 12.31
C VAL A 370 0.58 36.42 12.91
N VAL A 371 -0.48 35.81 12.37
CA VAL A 371 -1.86 35.94 12.84
C VAL A 371 -2.11 35.03 14.05
N ALA A 372 -1.60 33.79 13.99
CA ALA A 372 -1.73 32.82 15.07
C ALA A 372 -0.53 31.87 15.06
N SER A 373 -0.09 31.46 16.25
CA SER A 373 0.98 30.47 16.42
C SER A 373 0.56 29.46 17.47
N THR A 374 0.21 28.26 17.03
CA THR A 374 -0.34 27.20 17.87
C THR A 374 0.42 25.90 17.65
N VAL A 375 0.24 24.96 18.59
CA VAL A 375 0.72 23.58 18.43
C VAL A 375 -0.52 22.71 18.32
N GLU A 376 -0.66 22.04 17.19
CA GLU A 376 -1.71 21.06 16.98
C GLU A 376 -1.16 19.65 17.06
N HIS A 377 -2.07 18.70 17.28
CA HIS A 377 -1.73 17.29 17.28
C HIS A 377 -2.74 16.47 16.50
N TYR A 378 -2.26 15.36 15.95
CA TYR A 378 -3.08 14.37 15.30
C TYR A 378 -2.60 12.96 15.68
N ARG A 379 -3.47 11.98 15.53
CA ARG A 379 -3.17 10.58 15.87
C ARG A 379 -3.20 9.74 14.62
N THR A 380 -2.13 9.00 14.37
CA THR A 380 -2.05 8.03 13.26
C THR A 380 -1.70 6.64 13.77
N ARG A 381 -2.18 5.61 13.07
CA ARG A 381 -1.85 4.21 13.38
C ARG A 381 -0.55 3.84 12.66
N VAL A 382 0.52 3.58 13.41
CA VAL A 382 1.84 3.19 12.89
C VAL A 382 2.08 1.72 13.17
N GLY A 383 2.55 0.95 12.18
CA GLY A 383 2.85 -0.48 12.34
C GLY A 383 1.78 -1.45 11.80
N GLY A 384 0.89 -0.99 10.92
CA GLY A 384 -0.04 -1.84 10.16
C GLY A 384 -1.50 -1.77 10.62
N ALA A 385 -2.43 -2.22 9.77
CA ALA A 385 -3.87 -2.04 9.96
C ALA A 385 -4.44 -2.80 11.18
N ARG A 386 -3.91 -3.99 11.50
CA ARG A 386 -4.44 -4.88 12.56
C ARG A 386 -3.71 -4.76 13.91
N SER A 387 -2.44 -4.37 13.94
CA SER A 387 -1.61 -4.32 15.15
C SER A 387 -0.93 -2.97 15.40
N GLY A 388 -1.21 -1.96 14.58
CA GLY A 388 -0.53 -0.68 14.67
C GLY A 388 -0.85 0.08 15.96
N ARG A 389 0.19 0.66 16.56
CA ARG A 389 0.07 1.52 17.74
C ARG A 389 -0.45 2.89 17.31
N LEU A 390 -1.36 3.45 18.10
CA LEU A 390 -1.77 4.85 17.93
C LEU A 390 -0.61 5.74 18.40
N VAL A 391 -0.03 6.50 17.48
CA VAL A 391 1.04 7.46 17.76
C VAL A 391 0.46 8.86 17.64
N THR A 392 0.70 9.69 18.67
CA THR A 392 0.32 11.10 18.65
C THR A 392 1.50 11.91 18.09
N PHE A 393 1.19 12.74 17.13
CA PHE A 393 2.11 13.56 16.37
C PHE A 393 1.80 15.02 16.66
N TYR A 394 2.82 15.83 16.95
CA TYR A 394 2.68 17.26 17.23
C TYR A 394 3.34 18.07 16.13
N GLU A 395 2.63 19.09 15.63
CA GLU A 395 3.13 20.00 14.60
C GLU A 395 2.84 21.46 14.99
N PRO A 396 3.78 22.39 14.71
CA PRO A 396 3.53 23.81 14.83
C PRO A 396 2.63 24.27 13.67
N VAL A 397 1.56 24.98 14.00
CA VAL A 397 0.67 25.65 13.05
C VAL A 397 0.87 27.15 13.21
N ILE A 398 1.55 27.75 12.23
CA ILE A 398 1.89 29.17 12.24
C ILE A 398 1.11 29.80 11.09
N GLU A 399 -0.02 30.41 11.40
CA GLU A 399 -0.79 31.19 10.45
C GLU A 399 -0.18 32.59 10.35
N TYR A 400 0.15 33.00 9.13
CA TYR A 400 0.64 34.34 8.84
C TYR A 400 -0.12 34.95 7.68
N SER A 401 -0.25 36.27 7.70
CA SER A 401 -0.85 37.05 6.63
C SER A 401 0.17 37.97 5.97
N TYR A 402 -0.04 38.24 4.69
CA TYR A 402 0.84 39.06 3.87
C TYR A 402 0.02 39.72 2.75
N ARG A 403 0.58 40.78 2.16
CA ARG A 403 -0.08 41.49 1.06
C ARG A 403 0.73 41.40 -0.23
N VAL A 404 0.01 41.13 -1.32
CA VAL A 404 0.50 41.15 -2.70
C VAL A 404 -0.53 41.90 -3.52
N ASP A 405 -0.10 42.91 -4.28
CA ASP A 405 -0.95 43.73 -5.16
C ASP A 405 -2.25 44.25 -4.49
N GLY A 406 -2.12 44.67 -3.22
CA GLY A 406 -3.24 45.24 -2.44
C GLY A 406 -4.24 44.21 -1.90
N ARG A 407 -4.02 42.90 -2.11
CA ARG A 407 -4.85 41.82 -1.56
C ARG A 407 -4.15 41.14 -0.39
N GLU A 408 -4.94 40.74 0.60
CA GLU A 408 -4.47 40.02 1.78
C GLU A 408 -4.56 38.51 1.56
N TYR A 409 -3.47 37.82 1.86
CA TYR A 409 -3.30 36.38 1.75
C TYR A 409 -2.87 35.81 3.09
N HIS A 410 -3.33 34.60 3.39
CA HIS A 410 -3.00 33.79 4.55
C HIS A 410 -2.38 32.46 4.10
N SER A 411 -1.38 31.99 4.87
CA SER A 411 -0.78 30.67 4.71
C SER A 411 -0.31 30.12 6.06
N THR A 412 -0.22 28.79 6.17
CA THR A 412 0.41 28.08 7.30
C THR A 412 1.73 27.40 6.94
N GLN A 413 2.19 27.55 5.70
CA GLN A 413 3.33 26.80 5.20
C GLN A 413 4.64 27.43 5.66
N ILE A 414 5.43 26.65 6.41
CA ILE A 414 6.72 27.11 6.96
C ILE A 414 7.85 26.88 5.96
N SER A 415 7.93 25.69 5.34
CA SER A 415 9.02 25.30 4.42
C SER A 415 8.56 24.29 3.37
N PHE A 416 9.31 24.17 2.27
CA PHE A 416 9.06 23.15 1.24
C PHE A 416 9.59 21.77 1.65
N GLY A 417 8.89 20.70 1.23
CA GLY A 417 9.38 19.33 1.33
C GLY A 417 8.77 18.45 2.43
N GLY A 418 7.62 18.84 2.99
CA GLY A 418 6.83 18.00 3.90
C GLY A 418 6.85 18.45 5.35
N LYS A 419 5.88 17.99 6.12
CA LYS A 419 5.72 18.29 7.54
C LYS A 419 6.38 17.17 8.34
N LEU A 420 7.25 17.51 9.29
CA LEU A 420 7.72 16.53 10.26
C LEU A 420 6.92 16.76 11.53
N ALA A 421 5.96 15.87 11.77
CA ALA A 421 5.46 15.69 13.10
C ALA A 421 6.61 15.29 14.02
N GLY A 422 6.74 16.04 15.11
CA GLY A 422 7.79 15.87 16.10
C GLY A 422 7.23 15.62 17.49
N SER A 423 8.12 15.70 18.48
CA SER A 423 7.71 15.81 19.88
C SER A 423 7.00 17.16 20.11
N GLU A 424 6.14 17.18 21.13
CA GLU A 424 5.45 18.39 21.57
C GLU A 424 6.43 19.54 21.87
N GLU A 425 7.57 19.23 22.50
CA GLU A 425 8.63 20.19 22.82
C GLU A 425 9.23 20.83 21.57
N LEU A 426 9.51 20.04 20.53
CA LEU A 426 10.06 20.54 19.27
C LEU A 426 9.04 21.41 18.53
N ALA A 427 7.77 21.00 18.53
CA ALA A 427 6.69 21.78 17.95
C ALA A 427 6.51 23.12 18.70
N ARG A 428 6.51 23.10 20.03
CA ARG A 428 6.43 24.30 20.88
C ARG A 428 7.63 25.21 20.67
N ALA A 429 8.84 24.67 20.60
CA ALA A 429 10.05 25.44 20.33
C ALA A 429 10.03 26.09 18.94
N LYS A 430 9.46 25.43 17.93
CA LYS A 430 9.25 26.02 16.59
C LYS A 430 8.20 27.12 16.61
N ALA A 431 7.04 26.89 17.23
CA ALA A 431 5.97 27.89 17.36
C ALA A 431 6.47 29.13 18.12
N ALA A 432 7.28 28.95 19.16
CA ALA A 432 7.86 30.04 19.95
C ALA A 432 8.82 30.96 19.14
N ARG A 433 9.37 30.49 18.01
CA ARG A 433 10.17 31.35 17.12
C ARG A 433 9.33 32.34 16.31
N TYR A 434 8.03 32.07 16.19
CA TYR A 434 7.08 32.88 15.44
C TYR A 434 5.91 33.23 16.35
N PRO A 435 6.10 34.12 17.35
CA PRO A 435 5.02 34.51 18.23
C PRO A 435 3.95 35.30 17.46
N GLN A 436 2.72 35.27 17.96
CA GLN A 436 1.62 36.05 17.38
C GLN A 436 2.00 37.54 17.32
N GLY A 437 1.70 38.18 16.19
CA GLY A 437 2.04 39.58 15.91
C GLY A 437 3.47 39.82 15.46
N ALA A 438 4.33 38.80 15.37
CA ALA A 438 5.68 38.96 14.85
C ALA A 438 5.67 39.27 13.35
N ASP A 439 6.54 40.20 12.92
CA ASP A 439 6.83 40.43 11.51
C ASP A 439 7.68 39.28 10.94
N VAL A 440 7.32 38.82 9.76
CA VAL A 440 7.98 37.72 9.07
C VAL A 440 8.22 38.07 7.60
N VAL A 441 9.29 37.53 7.05
CA VAL A 441 9.55 37.58 5.61
C VAL A 441 8.85 36.39 4.96
N VAL A 442 8.01 36.67 3.98
CA VAL A 442 7.23 35.67 3.25
C VAL A 442 7.75 35.57 1.82
N HIS A 443 8.12 34.38 1.39
CA HIS A 443 8.42 34.06 0.00
C HIS A 443 7.12 33.58 -0.66
N TYR A 444 6.70 34.21 -1.75
CA TYR A 444 5.45 33.87 -2.44
C TYR A 444 5.69 33.54 -3.92
N ASP A 445 4.92 32.62 -4.47
CA ASP A 445 4.95 32.32 -5.91
C ASP A 445 4.31 33.50 -6.68
N PRO A 446 5.04 34.21 -7.55
CA PRO A 446 4.50 35.35 -8.27
C PRO A 446 3.43 34.95 -9.29
N LYS A 447 3.34 33.67 -9.67
CA LYS A 447 2.27 33.16 -10.52
C LYS A 447 1.04 32.73 -9.72
N ASN A 448 1.20 32.51 -8.42
CA ASN A 448 0.12 32.10 -7.53
C ASN A 448 0.42 32.57 -6.10
N PRO A 449 0.09 33.82 -5.74
CA PRO A 449 0.44 34.35 -4.44
C PRO A 449 -0.17 33.62 -3.26
N SER A 450 -1.18 32.75 -3.46
CA SER A 450 -1.71 31.90 -2.38
C SER A 450 -0.72 30.81 -1.93
N ASN A 451 0.28 30.50 -2.75
CA ASN A 451 1.38 29.59 -2.43
C ASN A 451 2.56 30.40 -1.87
N ALA A 452 2.76 30.34 -0.56
CA ALA A 452 3.83 31.06 0.11
C ALA A 452 4.44 30.24 1.25
N ALA A 453 5.70 30.52 1.57
CA ALA A 453 6.44 29.88 2.65
C ALA A 453 7.34 30.89 3.40
N LEU A 454 7.59 30.63 4.68
CA LEU A 454 8.51 31.41 5.51
C LEU A 454 9.99 31.08 5.23
N ASP A 455 10.29 29.85 4.82
CA ASP A 455 11.63 29.39 4.47
C ASP A 455 11.62 28.67 3.11
N ALA A 456 12.40 29.19 2.16
CA ALA A 456 12.55 28.62 0.82
C ALA A 456 13.38 27.31 0.79
N LYS A 457 13.92 26.85 1.92
CA LYS A 457 14.74 25.62 1.98
C LYS A 457 13.90 24.34 1.94
N VAL A 458 14.43 23.31 1.27
CA VAL A 458 13.94 21.93 1.41
C VAL A 458 14.42 21.37 2.75
N ALA A 459 13.50 21.18 3.70
CA ALA A 459 13.86 20.75 5.04
C ALA A 459 14.52 19.34 5.10
N TYR A 460 14.39 18.49 4.06
CA TYR A 460 14.80 17.07 4.11
C TYR A 460 15.61 16.56 2.93
N ALA A 461 16.23 17.43 2.12
CA ALA A 461 17.00 16.98 0.96
C ALA A 461 18.17 16.03 1.33
N LYS A 462 18.83 16.26 2.48
CA LYS A 462 19.96 15.46 2.96
C LYS A 462 19.55 14.06 3.47
N PRO A 463 18.62 13.91 4.43
CA PRO A 463 18.22 12.59 4.90
C PRO A 463 17.58 11.74 3.79
N LEU A 464 16.78 12.34 2.91
CA LEU A 464 16.18 11.62 1.78
C LEU A 464 17.24 11.05 0.83
N LEU A 465 18.31 11.80 0.56
CA LEU A 465 19.45 11.33 -0.22
C LEU A 465 20.17 10.17 0.47
N VAL A 466 20.40 10.26 1.79
CA VAL A 466 21.04 9.17 2.56
C VAL A 466 20.21 7.89 2.48
N VAL A 467 18.89 7.98 2.66
CA VAL A 467 18.01 6.81 2.53
C VAL A 467 18.05 6.23 1.12
N ALA A 468 18.03 7.08 0.08
CA ALA A 468 18.17 6.60 -1.30
C ALA A 468 19.50 5.86 -1.53
N LEU A 469 20.61 6.40 -1.02
CA LEU A 469 21.92 5.73 -1.09
C LEU A 469 21.95 4.38 -0.35
N VAL A 470 21.31 4.29 0.82
CA VAL A 470 21.18 3.03 1.56
C VAL A 470 20.39 2.01 0.74
N PHE A 471 19.31 2.42 0.08
CA PHE A 471 18.55 1.55 -0.82
C PHE A 471 19.43 1.03 -1.98
N PHE A 472 20.23 1.88 -2.63
CA PHE A 472 21.14 1.41 -3.68
C PHE A 472 22.26 0.52 -3.14
N ALA A 473 22.80 0.79 -1.96
CA ALA A 473 23.80 -0.06 -1.33
C ALA A 473 23.23 -1.46 -1.01
N LEU A 474 21.97 -1.53 -0.52
CA LEU A 474 21.27 -2.80 -0.33
C LEU A 474 21.01 -3.51 -1.65
N ALA A 475 20.63 -2.78 -2.71
CA ALA A 475 20.47 -3.36 -4.04
C ALA A 475 21.78 -3.99 -4.54
N LEU A 476 22.92 -3.33 -4.36
CA LEU A 476 24.26 -3.86 -4.69
C LEU A 476 24.67 -5.04 -3.78
N PHE A 477 24.27 -5.05 -2.52
CA PHE A 477 24.49 -6.20 -1.64
C PHE A 477 23.72 -7.43 -2.12
N PHE A 478 22.45 -7.25 -2.50
CA PHE A 478 21.60 -8.34 -3.01
C PHE A 478 21.94 -8.74 -4.45
N SER A 479 22.68 -7.94 -5.21
CA SER A 479 23.16 -8.30 -6.54
C SER A 479 24.27 -9.36 -6.53
N GLY A 480 24.82 -9.67 -5.36
CA GLY A 480 25.87 -10.68 -5.21
C GLY A 480 27.28 -10.19 -5.53
N MET A 481 27.45 -8.92 -5.95
CA MET A 481 28.74 -8.34 -6.35
C MET A 481 29.85 -8.43 -5.29
N PHE A 482 29.48 -8.62 -4.01
CA PHE A 482 30.41 -8.66 -2.88
C PHE A 482 30.50 -10.04 -2.20
N ARG A 483 29.94 -11.10 -2.80
CA ARG A 483 29.91 -12.45 -2.21
C ARG A 483 30.72 -13.48 -2.99
#